data_AF-A0AAE9Z933-F1
#
_entry.id   AF-A0AAE9Z933-F1
#
_cell.length_a   1.000
_cell.length_b   1.000
_cell.length_c   1.000
_cell.angle_alpha   90.00
_cell.angle_beta   90.00
_cell.angle_gamma   90.00
#
_symmetry.space_group_name_H-M   'P 1'
#
loop_
_entity.id
_entity.type
_entity.pdbx_description
1 polymer ?
#
loop_
_entity_poly.entity_id
_entity_poly.type
_entity_poly.pdbx_seq_one_letter_code
_entity_poly.pdbx_strand_id
1 'polypeptide(L)'
;MPKQLLLLILPILLFSCYNKWQELDLYAGKISCDDSKTMIIRRAASYQADVLFDDATGSVQVSKGVETVVIQFNKQDKITQVSVFEIEVTFFGLHRRQLTPYILLNCHATNKS
;
A
#
# COMPACT_ATOMS: atom_id res chain seq x y z
N MET A 1 27.50 24.71 -31.07
CA MET A 1 27.22 23.27 -30.98
C MET A 1 26.58 22.94 -29.61
N PRO A 2 25.26 23.03 -29.43
CA PRO A 2 24.61 22.63 -28.17
C PRO A 2 23.71 21.42 -28.43
N LYS A 3 24.29 20.27 -28.80
CA LYS A 3 23.51 19.04 -29.08
C LYS A 3 23.76 17.91 -28.08
N GLN A 4 24.65 18.13 -27.11
CA GLN A 4 25.05 17.08 -26.15
C GLN A 4 24.45 17.24 -24.75
N LEU A 5 23.72 18.33 -24.46
CA LEU A 5 23.15 18.55 -23.12
C LEU A 5 21.84 17.79 -22.87
N LEU A 6 21.17 17.29 -23.92
CA LEU A 6 19.87 16.62 -23.79
C LEU A 6 19.97 15.18 -23.25
N LEU A 7 21.15 14.57 -23.28
CA LEU A 7 21.37 13.16 -22.93
C LEU A 7 21.49 12.90 -21.41
N LEU A 8 21.65 13.95 -20.59
CA LEU A 8 21.85 13.82 -19.14
C LEU A 8 20.57 13.86 -18.30
N ILE A 9 19.42 14.17 -18.88
CA ILE A 9 18.15 14.37 -18.14
C ILE A 9 17.28 13.09 -18.15
N LEU A 10 17.57 12.14 -19.05
CA LEU A 10 16.78 10.91 -19.19
C LEU A 10 16.84 9.93 -18.00
N PRO A 11 17.96 9.75 -17.27
CA PRO A 11 17.98 8.75 -16.19
C PRO A 11 17.18 9.18 -14.96
N ILE A 12 16.98 10.47 -14.71
CA ILE A 12 16.30 10.97 -13.50
C ILE A 12 14.78 10.66 -13.54
N LEU A 13 14.19 10.62 -14.74
CA LEU A 13 12.77 10.28 -14.91
C LEU A 13 12.47 8.79 -14.67
N LEU A 14 13.47 7.90 -14.79
CA LEU A 14 13.29 6.46 -14.60
C LEU A 14 13.41 6.01 -13.14
N PHE A 15 14.06 6.78 -12.27
CA PHE A 15 14.14 6.47 -10.83
C PHE A 15 12.82 6.73 -10.09
N SER A 16 11.93 7.55 -10.64
CA SER A 16 10.70 7.96 -9.95
C SER A 16 9.59 6.89 -9.91
N CYS A 17 9.69 5.83 -10.72
CA CYS A 17 8.72 4.73 -10.71
C CYS A 17 9.00 3.65 -9.65
N TYR A 18 10.13 3.73 -8.94
CA TYR A 18 10.54 2.73 -7.95
C TYR A 18 10.64 3.31 -6.53
N ASN A 19 9.88 4.36 -6.26
CA ASN A 19 9.85 4.93 -4.92
C ASN A 19 9.04 4.04 -3.98
N LYS A 20 9.67 3.66 -2.86
CA LYS A 20 8.97 3.19 -1.67
C LYS A 20 7.86 4.20 -1.34
N TRP A 21 6.64 3.73 -1.12
CA TRP A 21 5.51 4.52 -0.64
C TRP A 21 5.82 4.94 0.80
N GLN A 22 6.62 6.01 0.95
CA GLN A 22 6.98 6.58 2.24
C GLN A 22 5.77 6.92 3.12
N GLU A 23 4.61 7.13 2.49
CA GLU A 23 3.35 7.46 3.15
C GLU A 23 2.49 6.22 3.45
N LEU A 24 2.94 5.00 3.14
CA LEU A 24 2.26 3.74 3.42
C LEU A 24 1.95 3.59 4.91
N ASP A 25 2.98 3.79 5.75
CA ASP A 25 2.83 3.68 7.21
C ASP A 25 1.88 4.75 7.75
N LEU A 26 1.89 5.95 7.15
CA LEU A 26 0.97 7.04 7.51
C LEU A 26 -0.46 6.78 7.06
N TYR A 27 -0.65 6.08 5.95
CA TYR A 27 -1.96 5.64 5.49
C TYR A 27 -2.49 4.51 6.37
N ALA A 28 -1.71 3.44 6.52
CA ALA A 28 -2.10 2.23 7.22
C ALA A 28 -2.29 2.50 8.72
N GLY A 29 -1.43 3.32 9.34
CA GLY A 29 -1.52 3.69 10.75
C GLY A 29 -2.70 4.60 11.10
N LYS A 30 -3.40 5.18 10.11
CA LYS A 30 -4.64 5.93 10.32
C LYS A 30 -5.90 5.06 10.28
N ILE A 31 -5.78 3.78 9.96
CA ILE A 31 -6.91 2.85 9.90
C ILE A 31 -7.29 2.44 11.32
N SER A 32 -8.55 2.64 11.68
CA SER A 32 -9.16 2.18 12.94
C SER A 32 -10.09 0.99 12.67
N CYS A 33 -10.29 0.13 13.67
CA CYS A 33 -11.24 -1.00 13.59
C CYS A 33 -12.68 -0.59 13.27
N ASP A 34 -13.04 0.66 13.58
CA ASP A 34 -14.37 1.22 13.31
C ASP A 34 -14.49 1.92 11.95
N ASP A 35 -13.39 2.04 11.20
CA ASP A 35 -13.41 2.66 9.88
C ASP A 35 -14.30 1.85 8.92
N SER A 36 -15.12 2.56 8.15
CA SER A 36 -15.91 1.95 7.08
C SER A 36 -15.08 1.76 5.82
N LYS A 37 -15.51 0.84 4.94
CA LYS A 37 -14.94 0.69 3.59
C LYS A 37 -14.85 2.04 2.86
N THR A 38 -15.91 2.84 2.90
CA THR A 38 -15.95 4.18 2.28
C THR A 38 -14.87 5.11 2.80
N MET A 39 -14.60 5.09 4.10
CA MET A 39 -13.56 5.92 4.71
C MET A 39 -12.16 5.49 4.25
N ILE A 40 -11.92 4.18 4.18
CA ILE A 40 -10.66 3.59 3.70
C ILE A 40 -10.38 3.98 2.25
N ILE A 41 -11.39 3.88 1.38
CA ILE A 41 -11.29 4.26 -0.05
C ILE A 41 -11.03 5.76 -0.18
N ARG A 42 -11.80 6.59 0.53
CA ARG A 42 -11.62 8.05 0.50
C ARG A 42 -10.22 8.45 0.94
N ARG A 43 -9.69 7.78 1.96
CA ARG A 43 -8.32 8.00 2.44
C ARG A 43 -7.30 7.51 1.42
N ALA A 44 -7.50 6.36 0.78
CA ALA A 44 -6.59 5.86 -0.26
C ALA A 44 -6.44 6.86 -1.42
N ALA A 45 -7.54 7.48 -1.84
CA ALA A 45 -7.53 8.50 -2.89
C ALA A 45 -6.65 9.72 -2.54
N SER A 46 -6.59 10.16 -1.27
CA SER A 46 -5.70 11.27 -0.87
C SER A 46 -4.22 10.93 -0.97
N TYR A 47 -3.88 9.64 -0.95
CA TYR A 47 -2.50 9.16 -1.14
C TYR A 47 -2.22 8.77 -2.60
N GLN A 48 -3.16 8.98 -3.54
CA GLN A 48 -3.04 8.54 -4.93
C GLN A 48 -2.73 7.03 -5.02
N ALA A 49 -3.37 6.24 -4.16
CA ALA A 49 -3.24 4.78 -4.13
C ALA A 49 -4.39 4.13 -4.91
N ASP A 50 -4.10 3.01 -5.55
CA ASP A 50 -5.08 2.17 -6.22
C ASP A 50 -5.85 1.35 -5.19
N VAL A 51 -7.13 1.07 -5.47
CA VAL A 51 -8.01 0.30 -4.59
C VAL A 51 -8.64 -0.83 -5.36
N LEU A 52 -8.53 -2.05 -4.84
CA LEU A 52 -9.15 -3.26 -5.36
C LEU A 52 -10.01 -3.91 -4.28
N PHE A 53 -11.23 -4.32 -4.64
CA PHE A 53 -12.08 -5.15 -3.81
C PHE A 53 -11.92 -6.60 -4.22
N ASP A 54 -11.65 -7.45 -3.24
CA ASP A 54 -11.70 -8.90 -3.42
C ASP A 54 -12.91 -9.43 -2.65
N ASP A 55 -14.02 -9.57 -3.37
CA ASP A 55 -15.29 -10.06 -2.84
C ASP A 55 -15.19 -11.53 -2.39
N ALA A 56 -14.25 -12.30 -2.94
CA ALA A 56 -14.07 -13.71 -2.57
C ALA A 56 -13.46 -13.84 -1.17
N THR A 57 -12.53 -12.95 -0.82
CA THR A 57 -11.88 -12.92 0.50
C THR A 57 -12.50 -11.90 1.45
N GLY A 58 -13.42 -11.05 0.98
CA GLY A 58 -14.01 -9.96 1.75
C GLY A 58 -12.97 -8.93 2.16
N SER A 59 -12.01 -8.63 1.28
CA SER A 59 -10.90 -7.71 1.58
C SER A 59 -10.85 -6.51 0.63
N VAL A 60 -10.27 -5.42 1.14
CA VAL A 60 -9.90 -4.24 0.36
C VAL A 60 -8.39 -4.21 0.30
N GLN A 61 -7.85 -4.18 -0.91
CA GLN A 61 -6.43 -4.00 -1.15
C GLN A 61 -6.20 -2.56 -1.60
N VAL A 62 -5.25 -1.89 -0.94
CA VAL A 62 -4.83 -0.54 -1.29
C VAL A 62 -3.35 -0.57 -1.61
N SER A 63 -3.00 -0.28 -2.86
CA SER A 63 -1.64 -0.41 -3.35
C SER A 63 -1.11 0.88 -3.97
N LYS A 64 0.20 1.09 -3.86
CA LYS A 64 0.90 2.17 -4.55
C LYS A 64 2.30 1.70 -4.88
N GLY A 65 2.62 1.65 -6.18
CA GLY A 65 3.89 1.10 -6.64
C GLY A 65 4.01 -0.39 -6.33
N VAL A 66 4.93 -0.76 -5.44
CA VAL A 66 5.25 -2.15 -5.10
C VAL A 66 4.75 -2.59 -3.72
N GLU A 67 4.04 -1.70 -3.01
CA GLU A 67 3.57 -1.94 -1.64
C GLU A 67 2.05 -1.97 -1.60
N THR A 68 1.51 -2.83 -0.72
CA THR A 68 0.07 -3.07 -0.62
C THR A 68 -0.36 -3.20 0.84
N VAL A 69 -1.42 -2.49 1.22
CA VAL A 69 -2.18 -2.71 2.45
C VAL A 69 -3.38 -3.58 2.14
N VAL A 70 -3.55 -4.67 2.89
CA VAL A 70 -4.74 -5.52 2.81
C VAL A 70 -5.56 -5.33 4.07
N ILE A 71 -6.77 -4.81 3.91
CA ILE A 71 -7.76 -4.67 4.97
C ILE A 71 -8.79 -5.79 4.82
N GLN A 72 -8.92 -6.63 5.83
CA GLN A 72 -9.89 -7.73 5.87
C GLN A 72 -11.13 -7.29 6.63
N PHE A 73 -12.30 -7.71 6.13
CA PHE A 73 -13.59 -7.45 6.76
C PHE A 73 -14.28 -8.76 7.12
N ASN A 74 -15.06 -8.74 8.19
CA ASN A 74 -16.00 -9.81 8.48
C ASN A 74 -17.30 -9.66 7.68
N LYS A 75 -18.24 -10.58 7.89
CA LYS A 75 -19.55 -10.60 7.22
C LYS A 75 -20.46 -9.41 7.60
N GLN A 76 -20.12 -8.66 8.65
CA GLN A 76 -20.82 -7.46 9.10
C GLN A 76 -20.11 -6.17 8.64
N ASP A 77 -19.20 -6.27 7.67
CA ASP A 77 -18.39 -5.16 7.16
C ASP A 77 -17.56 -4.45 8.23
N LYS A 78 -17.15 -5.15 9.28
CA LYS A 78 -16.21 -4.67 10.29
C LYS A 78 -14.80 -5.16 9.98
N ILE A 79 -13.82 -4.28 10.16
CA ILE A 79 -12.41 -4.62 9.96
C ILE A 79 -12.01 -5.68 10.98
N THR A 80 -11.40 -6.75 10.51
CA THR A 80 -10.82 -7.81 11.34
C THR A 80 -9.31 -7.65 11.46
N GLN A 81 -8.66 -7.26 10.36
CA GLN A 81 -7.21 -7.19 10.28
C GLN A 81 -6.76 -6.17 9.23
N VAL A 82 -5.63 -5.51 9.49
CA VAL A 82 -4.89 -4.70 8.52
C VAL A 82 -3.49 -5.28 8.42
N SER A 83 -3.08 -5.69 7.22
CA SER A 83 -1.76 -6.26 6.95
C SER A 83 -1.04 -5.43 5.89
N VAL A 84 0.27 -5.30 6.04
CA VAL A 84 1.12 -4.57 5.10
C VAL A 84 2.04 -5.54 4.39
N PHE A 85 2.10 -5.42 3.07
CA PHE A 85 2.93 -6.20 2.17
C PHE A 85 3.93 -5.24 1.51
N GLU A 86 5.20 -5.45 1.82
CA GLU A 86 6.30 -4.70 1.22
C GLU A 86 7.09 -5.58 0.27
N ILE A 87 7.58 -4.99 -0.82
CA ILE A 87 8.51 -5.63 -1.75
C ILE A 87 9.78 -4.82 -1.75
N GLU A 88 10.89 -5.48 -1.44
CA GLU A 88 12.23 -4.91 -1.58
C GLU A 88 12.66 -5.05 -3.04
N VAL A 89 13.01 -3.92 -3.65
CA VAL A 89 13.50 -3.86 -5.03
C VAL A 89 14.99 -3.54 -5.01
N THR A 90 15.80 -4.43 -5.56
CA THR A 90 17.27 -4.28 -5.66
C THR A 90 17.73 -4.33 -7.12
N PHE A 91 19.00 -3.97 -7.37
CA PHE A 91 19.61 -3.96 -8.72
C PHE A 91 18.76 -3.22 -9.77
N PHE A 92 18.44 -1.94 -9.53
CA PHE A 92 17.70 -1.10 -10.48
C PHE A 92 16.36 -1.69 -10.97
N GLY A 93 15.67 -2.49 -10.14
CA GLY A 93 14.38 -3.08 -10.51
C GLY A 93 14.44 -4.52 -11.00
N LEU A 94 15.64 -5.07 -11.23
CA LEU A 94 15.82 -6.43 -11.76
C LEU A 94 15.51 -7.51 -10.72
N HIS A 95 15.77 -7.22 -9.45
CA HIS A 95 15.54 -8.17 -8.37
C HIS A 95 14.43 -7.65 -7.46
N ARG A 96 13.40 -8.48 -7.27
CA ARG A 96 12.27 -8.20 -6.38
C ARG A 96 12.19 -9.29 -5.33
N ARG A 97 12.12 -8.89 -4.06
CA ARG A 97 11.96 -9.80 -2.93
C ARG A 97 10.72 -9.38 -2.16
N GLN A 98 9.73 -10.27 -2.10
CA GLN A 98 8.61 -10.08 -1.21
C GLN A 98 9.09 -10.21 0.24
N LEU A 99 8.86 -9.17 1.04
CA LEU A 99 9.12 -9.21 2.47
C LEU A 99 8.00 -9.96 3.17
N THR A 100 8.31 -10.48 4.37
CA THR A 100 7.30 -11.13 5.20
C THR A 100 6.21 -10.11 5.53
N PRO A 101 4.94 -10.38 5.19
CA PRO A 101 3.85 -9.49 5.55
C PRO A 101 3.77 -9.36 7.07
N TYR A 102 3.46 -8.17 7.55
CA TYR A 102 3.23 -7.95 8.98
C TYR A 102 1.81 -7.43 9.23
N ILE A 103 1.28 -7.77 10.40
CA ILE A 103 -0.03 -7.33 10.85
C ILE A 103 0.16 -6.00 11.57
N LEU A 104 -0.41 -4.94 11.02
CA LEU A 104 -0.37 -3.61 11.63
C LEU A 104 -1.47 -3.45 12.68
N LEU A 105 -2.65 -3.99 12.40
CA LEU A 105 -3.82 -3.90 13.28
C LEU A 105 -4.56 -5.23 13.29
N ASN A 106 -4.91 -5.69 14.49
CA ASN A 106 -5.77 -6.86 14.69
C ASN A 106 -6.96 -6.47 15.59
N CYS A 107 -8.14 -6.41 14.99
CA CYS A 107 -9.38 -6.00 15.64
C CYS A 107 -10.14 -7.17 16.30
N HIS A 108 -9.68 -8.41 16.11
CA HIS A 108 -10.21 -9.55 16.83
C HIS A 108 -9.75 -9.61 18.28
N ALA A 109 -8.57 -9.06 18.59
CA ALA A 109 -7.97 -9.11 19.92
C ALA A 109 -8.67 -8.18 20.95
N THR A 110 -9.46 -7.19 20.49
CA THR A 110 -10.13 -6.20 21.35
C THR A 110 -11.46 -6.67 21.97
N ASN A 111 -11.95 -7.87 21.65
CA ASN A 111 -13.14 -8.47 22.28
C ASN A 111 -12.82 -9.31 23.55
N LYS A 112 -11.64 -9.13 24.14
CA LYS A 112 -11.31 -9.65 25.48
C LYS A 112 -11.09 -8.47 26.43
N SER A 113 -12.17 -7.85 26.89
CA SER A 113 -12.18 -7.07 28.15
C SER A 113 -13.51 -7.28 28.86
#